data_AF-A0A2I0QP56-F1
#
_entry.id   AF-A0A2I0QP56-F1
#
_cell.length_a   1.000
_cell.length_b   1.000
_cell.length_c   1.000
_cell.angle_alpha   90.00
_cell.angle_beta   90.00
_cell.angle_gamma   90.00
#
_symmetry.space_group_name_H-M   'P 1'
#
loop_
_entity.id
_entity.type
_entity.pdbx_description
1 polymer ?
#
loop_
_entity_poly.entity_id
_entity_poly.type
_entity_poly.pdbx_seq_one_letter_code
_entity_poly.pdbx_strand_id
1 'polypeptide(L)' 'MTQNFNAFLALEKSKYKGKYVIMIDEKVVEKGEDIENMLHRIREKYPDKIPLVAKIPKEEVMVL' A
#
# COMPACT_ATOMS: atom_id res chain seq x y z
N MET A 1 -10.91 7.25 -11.35
CA MET A 1 -9.71 7.02 -10.51
C MET A 1 -10.14 7.09 -9.04
N THR A 2 -9.78 6.12 -8.21
CA THR A 2 -10.11 6.14 -6.78
C THR A 2 -9.19 7.11 -6.03
N GLN A 3 -9.68 7.75 -4.97
CA GLN A 3 -8.90 8.72 -4.16
C GLN A 3 -7.57 8.12 -3.65
N ASN A 4 -7.61 6.86 -3.18
CA ASN A 4 -6.42 6.11 -2.76
C ASN A 4 -5.36 5.95 -3.87
N PHE A 5 -5.78 5.83 -5.13
CA PHE A 5 -4.82 5.70 -6.23
C PHE A 5 -4.08 7.02 -6.49
N ASN A 6 -4.77 8.15 -6.42
CA ASN A 6 -4.12 9.46 -6.55
C ASN A 6 -3.12 9.71 -5.41
N ALA A 7 -3.51 9.39 -4.18
CA ALA A 7 -2.63 9.45 -3.01
C ALA A 7 -1.39 8.55 -3.18
N PHE A 8 -1.55 7.36 -3.80
CA PHE A 8 -0.44 6.46 -4.11
C PHE A 8 0.54 7.07 -5.11
N LEU A 9 0.04 7.72 -6.16
CA LEU A 9 0.86 8.35 -7.17
C LEU A 9 1.68 9.52 -6.61
N ALA A 10 1.11 10.28 -5.67
CA ALA A 10 1.78 11.37 -4.98
C ALA A 10 2.70 10.91 -3.83
N LEU A 11 2.64 9.64 -3.42
CA LEU A 11 3.43 9.10 -2.32
C LEU A 11 4.93 9.09 -2.67
N GLU A 12 5.76 9.51 -1.72
CA GLU A 12 7.21 9.42 -1.84
C GLU A 12 7.70 7.96 -1.74
N LYS A 13 7.83 7.28 -2.89
CA LYS A 13 8.11 5.83 -2.99
C LYS A 13 9.46 5.40 -2.41
N SER A 14 10.43 6.31 -2.30
CA SER A 14 11.77 6.09 -1.73
C SER A 14 11.72 5.44 -0.35
N LYS A 15 10.77 5.87 0.50
CA LYS A 15 10.59 5.43 1.90
C LYS A 15 10.06 4.00 2.04
N TYR A 16 9.54 3.43 0.95
CA TYR A 16 8.82 2.16 0.94
C TYR A 16 9.44 1.14 -0.01
N LYS A 17 10.63 1.42 -0.57
CA LYS A 17 11.32 0.49 -1.49
C LYS A 17 11.36 -0.93 -0.95
N GLY A 18 10.92 -1.87 -1.78
CA GLY A 18 10.85 -3.29 -1.46
C GLY A 18 9.71 -3.71 -0.53
N LYS A 19 8.84 -2.79 -0.11
CA LYS A 19 7.75 -3.07 0.83
C LYS A 19 6.40 -2.98 0.14
N TYR A 20 5.46 -3.76 0.65
CA TYR A 20 4.04 -3.52 0.45
C TYR A 20 3.62 -2.31 1.28
N VAL A 21 2.72 -1.53 0.72
CA VAL A 21 1.99 -0.47 1.41
C VAL A 21 0.51 -0.76 1.32
N ILE A 22 -0.17 -0.60 2.45
CA ILE A 22 -1.63 -0.70 2.53
C ILE A 22 -2.16 0.70 2.81
N MET A 23 -3.13 1.14 2.02
CA MET A 23 -3.74 2.45 2.14
C MET A 23 -5.25 2.39 2.28
N ILE A 24 -5.77 3.20 3.18
CA ILE A 24 -7.20 3.41 3.45
C ILE A 24 -7.41 4.91 3.59
N ASP A 25 -8.47 5.44 2.97
CA ASP A 25 -8.84 6.86 3.04
C ASP A 25 -7.62 7.80 2.81
N GLU A 26 -6.90 7.54 1.71
CA GLU A 26 -5.74 8.31 1.22
C GLU A 26 -4.49 8.29 2.11
N LYS A 27 -4.44 7.41 3.11
CA LYS A 27 -3.34 7.31 4.07
C LYS A 27 -2.71 5.93 4.08
N VAL A 28 -1.38 5.89 4.20
CA VAL A 28 -0.64 4.65 4.46
C VAL A 28 -0.91 4.21 5.89
N VAL A 29 -1.68 3.14 6.06
CA VAL A 29 -2.03 2.56 7.36
C VAL A 29 -1.05 1.47 7.78
N GLU A 30 -0.40 0.80 6.82
CA GLU A 30 0.60 -0.23 7.13
C GLU A 30 1.64 -0.37 6.01
N LYS A 31 2.85 -0.79 6.37
CA LYS A 31 3.95 -1.09 5.45
C LYS A 31 4.78 -2.27 5.93
N GLY A 32 5.27 -3.10 5.00
CA GLY A 32 6.10 -4.26 5.36
C GLY A 32 6.36 -5.19 4.19
N GLU A 33 6.96 -6.35 4.45
CA GLU A 33 7.26 -7.35 3.42
C GLU A 33 6.26 -8.51 3.43
N ASP A 34 5.64 -8.77 4.57
CA ASP A 34 4.69 -9.85 4.82
C ASP A 34 3.24 -9.39 4.60
N ILE A 35 2.77 -9.53 3.37
CA ILE A 35 1.45 -9.03 2.96
C ILE A 35 0.29 -9.79 3.63
N GLU A 36 0.45 -11.08 3.90
CA GLU A 36 -0.63 -11.90 4.47
C GLU A 36 -0.94 -11.46 5.90
N ASN A 37 0.09 -11.38 6.75
CA ASN A 37 -0.09 -10.96 8.12
C ASN A 37 -0.53 -9.49 8.23
N MET A 38 -0.05 -8.63 7.32
CA MET A 38 -0.51 -7.24 7.25
C MET A 38 -1.98 -7.15 6.87
N LEU A 39 -2.44 -7.89 5.86
CA LEU A 39 -3.84 -7.87 5.44
C LEU A 39 -4.76 -8.43 6.51
N HIS A 40 -4.34 -9.48 7.23
CA HIS A 40 -5.10 -10.01 8.35
C HIS A 40 -5.37 -8.93 9.41
N ARG A 41 -4.32 -8.24 9.87
CA ARG A 41 -4.43 -7.14 10.85
C ARG A 41 -5.30 -5.98 10.35
N ILE A 42 -5.20 -5.63 9.07
CA ILE A 42 -5.97 -4.54 8.50
C ILE A 42 -7.45 -4.90 8.39
N ARG A 43 -7.78 -6.13 8.01
CA ARG A 43 -9.18 -6.60 7.96
C ARG A 43 -9.84 -6.59 9.33
N GLU A 44 -9.10 -6.92 10.38
CA GLU A 44 -9.62 -6.83 11.76
C GLU A 44 -9.82 -5.38 12.21
N LYS A 45 -8.89 -4.47 11.87
CA LYS A 45 -8.96 -3.06 12.27
C LYS A 45 -9.96 -2.24 11.45
N TYR A 46 -10.17 -2.60 10.19
CA TYR A 46 -11.00 -1.87 9.23
C TYR A 46 -11.90 -2.83 8.44
N PRO A 47 -12.85 -3.52 9.11
CA PRO A 47 -13.67 -4.56 8.48
C PRO A 47 -14.54 -4.03 7.33
N ASP A 48 -14.98 -2.77 7.41
CA ASP A 48 -15.91 -2.16 6.44
C ASP A 48 -15.22 -1.37 5.32
N LYS A 49 -13.89 -1.39 5.28
CA LYS A 49 -13.10 -0.60 4.31
C LYS A 49 -12.43 -1.52 3.31
N ILE A 50 -12.35 -1.07 2.06
CA ILE A 50 -11.60 -1.74 0.99
C ILE A 50 -10.21 -1.11 0.90
N PRO A 51 -9.15 -1.77 1.39
CA PRO A 51 -7.81 -1.22 1.32
C PRO A 51 -7.24 -1.28 -0.10
N LEU A 52 -6.46 -0.27 -0.47
CA LEU A 52 -5.56 -0.36 -1.62
C LEU A 52 -4.24 -0.99 -1.16
N VAL A 53 -3.82 -2.04 -1.85
CA VAL A 53 -2.54 -2.72 -1.62
C VAL A 53 -1.64 -2.48 -2.82
N ALA A 54 -0.41 -2.04 -2.57
CA ALA A 54 0.58 -1.87 -3.63
C ALA A 54 1.97 -2.34 -3.17
N LYS A 55 2.70 -3.01 -4.06
CA LYS A 55 4.11 -3.34 -3.86
C LYS A 55 4.97 -2.25 -4.47
N ILE A 56 5.87 -1.69 -3.67
CA ILE A 56 6.93 -0.82 -4.19
C ILE A 56 8.14 -1.70 -4.50
N PRO A 57 8.59 -1.78 -5.77
CA PRO A 57 9.77 -2.56 -6.12
C PRO A 57 11.03 -1.97 -5.46
N LYS A 58 12.05 -2.82 -5.24
CA LYS A 58 13.36 -2.40 -4.69
C LYS A 58 14.14 -1.58 -5.72
N GLU A 59 14.01 -1.97 -6.99
CA GLU A 59 14.68 -1.37 -8.15
C GLU A 59 13.65 -0.67 -9.04
N GLU A 60 14.10 0.18 -9.94
CA GLU A 60 13.25 0.77 -10.98
C GLU A 60 12.88 -0.31 -11.98
N VAL A 61 11.81 -1.06 -11.68
CA VAL A 61 11.25 -2.01 -12.61
C VAL A 61 10.45 -1.20 -13.64
N MET A 62 10.99 -1.08 -14.85
CA MET A 62 10.20 -0.66 -16.01
C MET A 62 9.18 -1.76 -16.30
N VAL A 63 7.90 -1.43 -16.13
CA VAL A 63 6.79 -2.25 -16.63
C VAL A 63 6.43 -1.66 -18.00
N LEU A 64 6.76 -2.40 -19.07
CA LEU A 64 6.36 -2.08 -20.45
C LEU A 64 4.89 -2.46 -20.68
#